data_AF-A0A7C4XZA7-F1
#
_entry.id   AF-A0A7C4XZA7-F1
#
_cell.length_a   1.000
_cell.length_b   1.000
_cell.length_c   1.000
_cell.angle_alpha   90.00
_cell.angle_beta   90.00
_cell.angle_gamma   90.00
#
_symmetry.space_group_name_H-M   'P 1'
#
loop_
_entity.id
_entity.type
_entity.pdbx_description
1 polymer ?
#
loop_
_entity_poly.entity_id
_entity_poly.type
_entity_poly.pdbx_seq_one_letter_code
_entity_poly.pdbx_strand_id
1 'polypeptide(L)'
;MSNFQFTRYDRFPPIVKNLIIINVLVFVAQLVFDNEYALTYRLALWPVDSLPFEPYQIATHMFAHSPGFIFHIIMNMLVLWMFGRVLENIWGAKRFLFFYLACGVGAAAAHLLMQHFMSKGIPVPAVGASGAIMGVFVAFAYLFPNTELMIIPIPIPIKAKWLALAYIAFDLFGGFGQVTGSNIAHFAHLGGAITGFLIVFIWNKTNRRTLY
;
A
#
# COMPACT_ATOMS: atom_id res chain seq x y z
N MET A 1 31.15 -14.23 1.93
CA MET A 1 31.53 -12.82 2.16
C MET A 1 30.32 -11.96 1.83
N SER A 2 29.68 -11.33 2.83
CA SER A 2 28.55 -10.42 2.56
C SER A 2 29.11 -9.09 2.10
N ASN A 3 28.90 -8.73 0.84
CA ASN A 3 29.17 -7.40 0.31
C ASN A 3 28.17 -6.42 0.93
N PHE A 4 28.41 -6.01 2.17
CA PHE A 4 27.67 -4.93 2.81
C PHE A 4 28.23 -3.63 2.23
N GLN A 5 27.70 -3.21 1.08
CA GLN A 5 27.97 -1.87 0.58
C GLN A 5 27.14 -0.90 1.41
N PHE A 6 27.81 0.00 2.14
CA PHE A 6 27.17 1.19 2.69
C PHE A 6 26.62 2.01 1.52
N THR A 7 25.36 1.77 1.17
CA THR A 7 24.64 2.65 0.25
C THR A 7 24.42 3.97 0.97
N ARG A 8 25.07 5.03 0.48
CA ARG A 8 24.85 6.40 0.93
C ARG A 8 23.34 6.68 0.96
N TYR A 9 22.85 7.29 2.04
CA TYR A 9 21.45 7.69 2.16
C TYR A 9 21.00 8.48 0.92
N ASP A 10 20.03 7.93 0.19
CA ASP A 10 19.43 8.53 -0.99
C ASP A 10 18.03 9.07 -0.67
N ARG A 11 17.76 10.32 -1.08
CA ARG A 11 16.44 10.95 -0.92
C ARG A 11 15.40 10.35 -1.86
N PHE A 12 15.84 9.73 -2.95
CA PHE A 12 15.04 9.03 -3.96
C PHE A 12 15.70 7.71 -4.33
N PRO A 13 15.68 6.71 -3.42
CA PRO A 13 16.25 5.42 -3.70
C PRO A 13 15.50 4.75 -4.88
N PRO A 14 16.17 3.87 -5.64
CA PRO A 14 15.78 3.51 -6.99
C PRO A 14 14.38 2.86 -7.07
N ILE A 15 14.01 1.98 -6.15
CA ILE A 15 12.72 1.30 -6.21
C ILE A 15 11.57 2.23 -5.85
N VAL A 16 11.68 3.00 -4.78
CA VAL A 16 10.66 4.02 -4.43
C VAL A 16 10.47 4.99 -5.59
N LYS A 17 11.55 5.48 -6.19
CA LYS A 17 11.49 6.35 -7.37
C LYS A 17 10.75 5.67 -8.53
N ASN A 18 11.12 4.43 -8.86
CA ASN A 18 10.51 3.70 -9.98
C ASN A 18 9.03 3.40 -9.72
N LEU A 19 8.66 2.99 -8.51
CA LEU A 19 7.27 2.77 -8.13
C LEU A 19 6.45 4.05 -8.28
N ILE A 20 6.97 5.19 -7.82
CA ILE A 20 6.29 6.48 -8.01
C ILE A 20 6.11 6.81 -9.49
N ILE A 21 7.18 6.68 -10.29
CA ILE A 21 7.11 6.94 -11.73
C ILE A 21 6.07 6.04 -12.41
N ILE A 22 6.07 4.73 -12.13
CA ILE A 22 5.13 3.78 -12.72
C ILE A 22 3.69 4.16 -12.35
N ASN A 23 3.41 4.45 -11.08
CA ASN A 23 2.07 4.86 -10.64
C ASN A 23 1.61 6.15 -11.33
N VAL A 24 2.49 7.14 -11.47
CA VAL A 24 2.18 8.40 -12.18
C VAL A 24 1.94 8.14 -13.67
N LEU A 25 2.76 7.32 -14.33
CA LEU A 25 2.58 6.98 -15.74
C LEU A 25 1.26 6.22 -15.98
N VAL A 26 0.93 5.25 -15.13
CA VAL A 26 -0.36 4.54 -15.19
C VAL A 26 -1.51 5.51 -14.99
N PHE A 27 -1.43 6.42 -14.01
CA PHE A 27 -2.47 7.41 -13.78
C PHE A 27 -2.66 8.38 -14.96
N VAL A 28 -1.56 8.85 -15.56
CA VAL A 28 -1.62 9.66 -16.79
C VAL A 28 -2.26 8.86 -17.93
N ALA A 29 -1.90 7.59 -18.09
CA ALA A 29 -2.53 6.72 -19.07
C ALA A 29 -4.03 6.56 -18.80
N GLN A 30 -4.45 6.42 -17.53
CA GLN A 30 -5.87 6.41 -17.17
C GLN A 30 -6.55 7.72 -17.58
N LEU A 31 -5.98 8.88 -17.27
CA LEU A 31 -6.56 10.18 -17.65
C LEU A 31 -6.75 10.36 -19.16
N VAL A 32 -5.84 9.82 -19.98
CA VAL A 32 -5.86 9.99 -21.44
C VAL A 32 -6.74 8.94 -22.12
N PHE A 33 -6.66 7.68 -21.68
CA PHE A 33 -7.18 6.53 -22.41
C PHE A 33 -8.42 5.87 -21.79
N ASP A 34 -8.93 6.35 -20.64
CA ASP A 34 -10.08 5.69 -20.00
C ASP A 34 -11.34 5.69 -20.86
N ASN A 35 -11.64 6.82 -21.52
CA ASN A 35 -12.86 6.97 -22.30
C ASN A 35 -12.93 6.02 -23.50
N GLU A 36 -11.78 5.63 -24.05
CA GLU A 36 -11.69 4.78 -25.23
C GLU A 36 -11.52 3.30 -24.85
N TYR A 37 -10.71 3.01 -23.83
CA TYR A 37 -10.30 1.64 -23.50
C TYR A 37 -10.85 1.11 -22.18
N ALA A 38 -11.49 1.96 -21.36
CA ALA A 38 -11.89 1.65 -19.99
C ALA A 38 -10.71 1.10 -19.17
N LEU A 39 -9.57 1.79 -19.23
CA LEU A 39 -8.31 1.35 -18.65
C LEU A 39 -8.41 1.10 -17.13
N THR A 40 -9.02 2.04 -16.39
CA THR A 40 -9.30 1.90 -14.96
C THR A 40 -10.13 0.66 -14.67
N TYR A 41 -11.18 0.42 -15.46
CA TYR A 41 -12.03 -0.76 -15.32
C TYR A 41 -11.23 -2.05 -15.47
N ARG A 42 -10.34 -2.13 -16.47
CA ARG A 42 -9.53 -3.34 -16.73
C ARG A 42 -8.45 -3.57 -15.67
N LEU A 43 -7.81 -2.50 -15.20
CA LEU A 43 -6.71 -2.59 -14.24
C LEU A 43 -7.17 -2.80 -12.80
N ALA A 44 -8.43 -2.45 -12.49
CA ALA A 44 -8.98 -2.56 -11.14
C ALA A 44 -9.17 -4.02 -10.71
N LEU A 45 -9.07 -4.26 -9.40
CA LEU A 45 -9.28 -5.56 -8.80
C LEU A 45 -10.77 -5.80 -8.60
N TRP A 46 -11.36 -6.59 -9.49
CA TRP A 46 -12.76 -7.01 -9.38
C TRP A 46 -12.92 -8.17 -8.40
N PRO A 47 -14.12 -8.35 -7.81
CA PRO A 47 -14.42 -9.55 -7.02
C PRO A 47 -14.23 -10.82 -7.84
N VAL A 48 -13.66 -11.86 -7.24
CA VAL A 48 -13.35 -13.14 -7.92
C VAL A 48 -14.57 -13.80 -8.56
N ASP A 49 -15.77 -13.58 -8.00
CA ASP A 49 -17.02 -14.17 -8.50
C ASP A 49 -17.70 -13.31 -9.57
N SER A 50 -17.08 -12.21 -10.00
CA SER A 50 -17.64 -11.28 -10.98
C SER A 50 -17.06 -11.53 -12.37
N LEU A 51 -17.89 -11.35 -13.42
CA LEU A 51 -17.50 -11.51 -14.82
C LEU A 51 -16.22 -10.75 -15.25
N PRO A 52 -15.95 -9.51 -14.81
CA PRO A 52 -14.76 -8.78 -15.23
C PRO A 52 -13.47 -9.13 -14.48
N PHE A 53 -13.50 -10.10 -13.56
CA PHE A 53 -12.30 -10.51 -12.85
C PHE A 53 -11.31 -11.19 -13.78
N GLU A 54 -10.05 -10.74 -13.71
CA GLU A 54 -8.94 -11.30 -14.46
C GLU A 54 -7.72 -11.45 -13.54
N PRO A 55 -6.97 -12.57 -13.60
CA PRO A 55 -5.86 -12.83 -12.66
C PRO A 55 -4.77 -11.75 -12.61
N TYR A 56 -4.52 -11.04 -13.72
CA TYR A 56 -3.53 -9.96 -13.76
C TYR A 56 -3.89 -8.77 -12.86
N GLN A 57 -5.17 -8.62 -12.51
CA GLN A 57 -5.68 -7.54 -11.66
C GLN A 57 -5.07 -7.55 -10.27
N ILE A 58 -4.66 -8.73 -9.77
CA ILE A 58 -3.94 -8.87 -8.50
C ILE A 58 -2.65 -8.04 -8.49
N ALA A 59 -1.99 -7.89 -9.64
CA ALA A 59 -0.81 -7.04 -9.77
C ALA A 59 -1.17 -5.62 -10.24
N THR A 60 -2.03 -5.48 -11.25
CA THR A 60 -2.25 -4.16 -11.89
C THR A 60 -3.00 -3.17 -11.01
N HIS A 61 -3.90 -3.63 -10.14
CA HIS A 61 -4.67 -2.74 -9.28
C HIS A 61 -3.78 -1.92 -8.34
N MET A 62 -2.59 -2.45 -8.00
CA MET A 62 -1.60 -1.78 -7.17
C MET A 62 -1.07 -0.49 -7.81
N PHE A 63 -1.23 -0.34 -9.13
CA PHE A 63 -0.71 0.80 -9.90
C PHE A 63 -1.82 1.71 -10.45
N ALA A 64 -3.06 1.23 -10.52
CA ALA A 64 -4.20 2.01 -10.94
C ALA A 64 -4.71 2.92 -9.82
N HIS A 65 -5.20 4.11 -10.16
CA HIS A 65 -5.80 5.05 -9.20
C HIS A 65 -7.13 5.59 -9.74
N SER A 66 -7.99 6.12 -8.87
CA SER A 66 -9.27 6.71 -9.29
C SER A 66 -9.03 8.03 -10.04
N PRO A 67 -9.36 8.15 -11.34
CA PRO A 67 -9.12 9.37 -12.13
C PRO A 67 -9.90 10.59 -11.61
N GLY A 68 -11.06 10.35 -11.00
CA GLY A 68 -11.91 11.41 -10.44
C GLY A 68 -11.43 12.00 -9.11
N PHE A 69 -10.38 11.45 -8.49
CA PHE A 69 -9.87 11.92 -7.20
C PHE A 69 -8.34 11.95 -7.15
N ILE A 70 -7.76 13.04 -7.66
CA ILE A 70 -6.30 13.22 -7.76
C ILE A 70 -5.57 13.14 -6.41
N PHE A 71 -6.23 13.53 -5.31
CA PHE A 71 -5.62 13.46 -3.99
C PHE A 71 -5.32 12.02 -3.56
N HIS A 72 -6.02 11.02 -4.13
CA HIS A 72 -5.73 9.61 -3.90
C HIS A 72 -4.30 9.25 -4.28
N ILE A 73 -3.88 9.56 -5.52
CA ILE A 73 -2.51 9.25 -5.97
C ILE A 73 -1.48 10.11 -5.24
N ILE A 74 -1.76 11.39 -5.01
CA ILE A 74 -0.82 12.29 -4.33
C ILE A 74 -0.48 11.76 -2.93
N MET A 75 -1.49 11.38 -2.15
CA MET A 75 -1.26 10.87 -0.79
C MET A 75 -0.55 9.51 -0.79
N ASN A 76 -0.89 8.61 -1.71
CA ASN A 76 -0.17 7.34 -1.85
C ASN A 76 1.31 7.57 -2.15
N MET A 77 1.63 8.44 -3.11
CA MET A 77 3.02 8.71 -3.48
C MET A 77 3.79 9.44 -2.37
N LEU A 78 3.13 10.35 -1.64
CA LEU A 78 3.71 11.03 -0.49
C LEU A 78 4.09 10.05 0.61
N VAL A 79 3.16 9.17 1.02
CA VAL A 79 3.38 8.19 2.08
C VAL A 79 4.45 7.17 1.65
N LEU A 80 4.38 6.68 0.40
CA LEU A 80 5.39 5.79 -0.18
C LEU A 80 6.78 6.44 -0.17
N TRP A 81 6.88 7.70 -0.59
CA TRP A 81 8.15 8.41 -0.55
C TRP A 81 8.66 8.60 0.89
N MET A 82 7.81 9.08 1.81
CA MET A 82 8.21 9.39 3.19
C MET A 82 8.77 8.17 3.93
N PHE A 83 8.03 7.06 3.91
CA PHE A 83 8.37 5.86 4.69
C PHE A 83 9.14 4.84 3.87
N GLY A 84 8.74 4.63 2.62
CA GLY A 84 9.40 3.67 1.73
C GLY A 84 10.86 4.01 1.50
N ARG A 85 11.23 5.30 1.38
CA ARG A 85 12.64 5.68 1.23
C ARG A 85 13.48 5.26 2.43
N VAL A 86 12.94 5.35 3.65
CA VAL A 86 13.68 4.96 4.86
C VAL A 86 13.91 3.46 4.85
N LEU A 87 12.86 2.68 4.58
CA LEU A 87 12.96 1.22 4.53
C LEU A 87 13.85 0.72 3.40
N GLU A 88 13.78 1.32 2.20
CA GLU A 88 14.65 0.95 1.08
C GLU A 88 16.12 1.25 1.35
N ASN A 89 16.44 2.41 1.95
CA ASN A 89 17.83 2.73 2.29
C ASN A 89 18.43 1.77 3.33
N ILE A 90 17.60 1.18 4.20
CA ILE A 90 18.04 0.24 5.23
C ILE A 90 18.13 -1.18 4.67
N TRP A 91 17.12 -1.62 3.94
CA TRP A 91 17.01 -3.02 3.49
C TRP A 91 17.63 -3.29 2.11
N GLY A 92 17.86 -2.23 1.34
CA GLY A 92 18.24 -2.29 -0.06
C GLY A 92 17.06 -2.55 -1.01
N ALA A 93 17.26 -2.18 -2.27
CA ALA A 93 16.27 -2.22 -3.36
C ALA A 93 15.51 -3.55 -3.47
N LYS A 94 16.22 -4.68 -3.57
CA LYS A 94 15.59 -6.00 -3.82
C LYS A 94 14.65 -6.41 -2.70
N ARG A 95 15.05 -6.19 -1.45
CA ARG A 95 14.29 -6.57 -0.26
C ARG A 95 13.06 -5.68 -0.10
N PHE A 96 13.22 -4.37 -0.33
CA PHE A 96 12.10 -3.43 -0.31
C PHE A 96 11.09 -3.71 -1.42
N LEU A 97 11.53 -4.00 -2.64
CA LEU A 97 10.62 -4.35 -3.74
C LEU A 97 9.80 -5.60 -3.42
N PHE A 98 10.46 -6.66 -2.95
CA PHE A 98 9.77 -7.88 -2.50
C PHE A 98 8.74 -7.56 -1.42
N PHE A 99 9.13 -6.79 -0.40
CA PHE A 99 8.26 -6.40 0.70
C PHE A 99 7.02 -5.64 0.21
N TYR A 100 7.20 -4.63 -0.65
CA TYR A 100 6.13 -3.82 -1.21
C TYR A 100 5.13 -4.68 -2.01
N LEU A 101 5.64 -5.54 -2.90
CA LEU A 101 4.81 -6.44 -3.71
C LEU A 101 4.06 -7.46 -2.85
N ALA A 102 4.73 -8.05 -1.85
CA ALA A 102 4.10 -8.99 -0.93
C ALA A 102 2.96 -8.33 -0.14
N CYS A 103 3.14 -7.09 0.34
CA CYS A 103 2.09 -6.34 1.01
C CYS A 103 0.90 -6.06 0.08
N GLY A 104 1.14 -5.74 -1.19
CA GLY A 104 0.09 -5.54 -2.18
C GLY A 104 -0.70 -6.83 -2.48
N VAL A 105 -0.01 -7.96 -2.62
CA VAL A 105 -0.68 -9.27 -2.79
C VAL A 105 -1.47 -9.65 -1.54
N GLY A 106 -0.93 -9.41 -0.34
CA GLY A 106 -1.64 -9.62 0.92
C GLY A 106 -2.89 -8.75 1.06
N ALA A 107 -2.81 -7.49 0.61
CA ALA A 107 -3.95 -6.58 0.53
C ALA A 107 -5.02 -7.11 -0.45
N ALA A 108 -4.61 -7.52 -1.65
CA ALA A 108 -5.52 -8.09 -2.65
C ALA A 108 -6.21 -9.35 -2.12
N ALA A 109 -5.47 -10.27 -1.51
CA ALA A 109 -6.01 -11.50 -0.95
C ALA A 109 -7.06 -11.22 0.14
N ALA A 110 -6.76 -10.33 1.08
CA ALA A 110 -7.70 -9.94 2.12
C ALA A 110 -8.95 -9.26 1.53
N HIS A 111 -8.76 -8.36 0.56
CA HIS A 111 -9.87 -7.67 -0.10
C HIS A 111 -10.80 -8.63 -0.83
N LEU A 112 -10.25 -9.51 -1.68
CA LEU A 112 -11.03 -10.51 -2.43
C LEU A 112 -11.76 -11.48 -1.52
N LEU A 113 -11.11 -11.94 -0.45
CA LEU A 113 -11.72 -12.82 0.55
C LEU A 113 -12.92 -12.15 1.21
N MET A 114 -12.76 -10.90 1.64
CA MET A 114 -13.85 -10.17 2.29
C MET A 114 -14.97 -9.81 1.31
N GLN A 115 -14.66 -9.52 0.05
CA GLN A 115 -15.68 -9.34 -0.99
C GLN A 115 -16.51 -10.60 -1.18
N HIS A 116 -15.89 -11.78 -1.27
CA HIS A 116 -16.58 -13.06 -1.44
C HIS A 116 -17.61 -13.32 -0.32
N PHE A 117 -17.26 -12.99 0.93
CA PHE A 117 -18.16 -13.26 2.08
C PHE A 117 -19.15 -12.14 2.39
N MET A 118 -18.77 -10.87 2.20
CA MET A 118 -19.55 -9.72 2.65
C MET A 118 -20.30 -9.00 1.53
N SER A 119 -19.87 -9.11 0.28
CA SER A 119 -20.49 -8.40 -0.83
C SER A 119 -21.70 -9.18 -1.37
N LYS A 120 -22.91 -8.72 -1.03
CA LYS A 120 -24.18 -9.30 -1.52
C LYS A 120 -24.90 -8.42 -2.56
N GLY A 121 -24.16 -7.59 -3.28
CA GLY A 121 -24.71 -6.59 -4.19
C GLY A 121 -23.85 -6.35 -5.41
N ILE A 122 -23.89 -5.12 -5.93
CA ILE A 122 -23.14 -4.71 -7.11
C ILE A 122 -21.64 -4.92 -6.86
N PRO A 123 -20.91 -5.64 -7.74
CA PRO A 123 -19.47 -5.75 -7.66
C PRO A 123 -18.81 -4.36 -7.65
N VAL A 124 -18.05 -4.06 -6.60
CA VAL A 124 -17.28 -2.81 -6.48
C VAL A 124 -15.81 -3.16 -6.59
N PRO A 125 -15.08 -2.70 -7.60
CA PRO A 125 -13.66 -3.02 -7.74
C PRO A 125 -12.79 -2.12 -6.86
N ALA A 126 -11.56 -2.57 -6.58
CA ALA A 126 -10.55 -1.76 -5.89
C ALA A 126 -9.44 -1.29 -6.84
N VAL A 127 -8.96 -0.07 -6.60
CA VAL A 127 -7.76 0.51 -7.23
C VAL A 127 -6.90 1.16 -6.17
N GLY A 128 -5.59 1.10 -6.32
CA GLY A 128 -4.64 1.90 -5.56
C GLY A 128 -3.52 1.10 -4.93
N ALA A 129 -2.37 1.76 -4.81
CA ALA A 129 -1.18 1.28 -4.11
C ALA A 129 -1.36 1.18 -2.58
N SER A 130 -2.49 1.64 -2.05
CA SER A 130 -2.70 1.94 -0.64
C SER A 130 -2.58 0.73 0.29
N GLY A 131 -2.97 -0.46 -0.15
CA GLY A 131 -2.74 -1.71 0.60
C GLY A 131 -1.25 -2.01 0.81
N ALA A 132 -0.44 -1.94 -0.25
CA ALA A 132 1.00 -2.12 -0.15
C ALA A 132 1.66 -1.04 0.72
N ILE A 133 1.21 0.21 0.56
CA ILE A 133 1.68 1.36 1.34
C ILE A 133 1.32 1.23 2.82
N MET A 134 0.17 0.66 3.14
CA MET A 134 -0.19 0.37 4.54
C MET A 134 0.81 -0.60 5.17
N GLY A 135 1.22 -1.65 4.45
CA GLY A 135 2.29 -2.54 4.90
C GLY A 135 3.62 -1.81 5.13
N VAL A 136 4.00 -0.90 4.23
CA VAL A 136 5.18 -0.03 4.38
C VAL A 136 5.08 0.85 5.63
N PHE A 137 3.94 1.50 5.85
CA PHE A 137 3.73 2.37 7.00
C PHE A 137 3.78 1.59 8.32
N VAL A 138 3.13 0.43 8.39
CA VAL A 138 3.15 -0.43 9.58
C VAL A 138 4.54 -0.98 9.86
N ALA A 139 5.29 -1.38 8.84
CA ALA A 139 6.67 -1.80 9.04
C ALA A 139 7.56 -0.65 9.54
N PHE A 140 7.38 0.55 9.01
CA PHE A 140 8.05 1.74 9.54
C PHE A 140 7.67 1.99 11.00
N ALA A 141 6.39 1.97 11.35
CA ALA A 141 5.92 2.20 12.71
C ALA A 141 6.38 1.11 13.69
N TYR A 142 6.59 -0.11 13.22
CA TYR A 142 7.16 -1.20 14.04
C TYR A 142 8.66 -1.00 14.32
N LEU A 143 9.45 -0.60 13.31
CA LEU A 143 10.89 -0.41 13.44
C LEU A 143 11.26 0.91 14.10
N PHE A 144 10.48 1.96 13.84
CA PHE A 144 10.70 3.34 14.31
C PHE A 144 9.50 3.86 15.11
N PRO A 145 9.08 3.15 16.18
CA PRO A 145 7.80 3.40 16.85
C PRO A 145 7.70 4.75 17.53
N ASN A 146 8.84 5.35 17.89
CA ASN A 146 8.92 6.64 18.56
C ASN A 146 9.27 7.79 17.63
N THR A 147 9.39 7.57 16.32
CA THR A 147 9.57 8.68 15.37
C THR A 147 8.34 9.59 15.40
N GLU A 148 8.58 10.86 15.64
CA GLU A 148 7.56 11.90 15.68
C GLU A 148 7.24 12.40 14.27
N LEU A 149 5.98 12.30 13.89
CA LEU A 149 5.46 12.71 12.60
C LEU A 149 4.57 13.92 12.80
N MET A 150 4.87 15.00 12.08
CA MET A 150 4.01 16.19 12.05
C MET A 150 2.91 15.97 11.02
N ILE A 151 1.65 16.04 11.45
CA ILE A 151 0.48 15.88 10.58
C ILE A 151 -0.01 17.26 10.20
N ILE A 152 0.08 17.65 8.93
CA ILE A 152 -0.50 18.92 8.49
C ILE A 152 -2.03 18.79 8.49
N PRO A 153 -2.81 19.74 9.07
CA PRO A 153 -2.40 21.01 9.69
C PRO A 153 -2.25 20.97 11.22
N ILE A 154 -2.37 19.80 11.86
CA ILE A 154 -2.29 19.63 13.32
C ILE A 154 -0.83 19.83 13.78
N PRO A 155 -0.49 20.93 14.49
CA PRO A 155 0.90 21.25 14.85
C PRO A 155 1.41 20.44 16.05
N ILE A 156 0.90 19.22 16.24
CA ILE A 156 1.26 18.34 17.35
C ILE A 156 1.95 17.10 16.75
N PRO A 157 3.23 16.86 17.05
CA PRO A 157 3.92 15.66 16.61
C PRO A 157 3.29 14.42 17.25
N ILE A 158 2.96 13.42 16.42
CA ILE A 158 2.42 12.14 16.86
C ILE A 158 3.43 11.04 16.54
N LYS A 159 3.70 10.16 17.50
CA LYS A 159 4.61 9.03 17.30
C LYS A 159 4.02 8.04 16.29
N ALA A 160 4.87 7.51 15.40
CA ALA A 160 4.47 6.61 14.32
C ALA A 160 3.61 5.42 14.80
N LYS A 161 3.93 4.81 15.96
CA LYS A 161 3.14 3.72 16.53
C LYS A 161 1.69 4.09 16.81
N TRP A 162 1.45 5.31 17.32
CA TRP A 162 0.10 5.78 17.66
C TRP A 162 -0.69 6.10 16.40
N LEU A 163 -0.02 6.69 15.40
CA LEU A 163 -0.64 6.94 14.11
C LEU A 163 -1.02 5.63 13.40
N ALA A 164 -0.14 4.63 13.43
CA ALA A 164 -0.42 3.30 12.86
C ALA A 164 -1.59 2.61 13.57
N LEU A 165 -1.60 2.59 14.90
CA LEU A 165 -2.71 2.01 15.67
C LEU A 165 -4.03 2.75 15.42
N ALA A 166 -4.00 4.08 15.37
CA ALA A 166 -5.19 4.88 15.09
C ALA A 166 -5.74 4.61 13.68
N TYR A 167 -4.87 4.51 12.67
CA TYR A 167 -5.31 4.21 11.30
C TYR A 167 -5.87 2.79 11.19
N ILE A 168 -5.19 1.78 11.76
CA ILE A 168 -5.68 0.39 11.78
C ILE A 168 -7.04 0.31 12.49
N ALA A 169 -7.20 1.01 13.62
CA ALA A 169 -8.47 1.07 14.32
C ALA A 169 -9.54 1.75 13.46
N PHE A 170 -9.21 2.85 12.79
CA PHE A 170 -10.12 3.53 11.87
C PHE A 170 -10.55 2.61 10.72
N ASP A 171 -9.65 1.87 10.10
CA ASP A 171 -10.00 0.90 9.05
C ASP A 171 -10.88 -0.24 9.57
N LEU A 172 -10.53 -0.76 10.75
CA LEU A 172 -11.27 -1.85 11.37
C LEU A 172 -12.70 -1.41 11.71
N PHE A 173 -12.87 -0.27 12.39
CA PHE A 173 -14.18 0.21 12.84
C PHE A 173 -14.98 0.95 11.76
N GLY A 174 -14.28 1.62 10.83
CA GLY A 174 -14.87 2.25 9.64
C GLY A 174 -15.42 1.20 8.67
N GLY A 175 -14.77 0.05 8.53
CA GLY A 175 -15.28 -1.09 7.76
C GLY A 175 -16.59 -1.68 8.27
N PHE A 176 -16.98 -1.42 9.53
CA PHE A 176 -18.25 -1.86 10.11
C PHE A 176 -19.40 -0.84 9.97
N GLY A 177 -19.12 0.43 9.66
CA GLY A 177 -20.15 1.46 9.49
C GLY A 177 -20.74 1.41 8.08
N GLN A 178 -22.03 1.11 7.90
CA GLN A 178 -22.64 0.84 6.57
C GLN A 178 -22.55 2.03 5.59
N VAL A 179 -21.46 2.12 4.81
CA VAL A 179 -21.38 2.90 3.58
C VAL A 179 -21.03 1.92 2.45
N THR A 180 -21.98 1.73 1.53
CA THR A 180 -21.87 0.80 0.40
C THR A 180 -20.61 1.09 -0.42
N GLY A 181 -19.78 0.06 -0.65
CA GLY A 181 -18.53 0.14 -1.42
C GLY A 181 -17.30 0.63 -0.64
N SER A 182 -17.45 1.58 0.30
CA SER A 182 -16.34 2.13 1.11
C SER A 182 -15.78 1.11 2.10
N ASN A 183 -16.65 0.30 2.70
CA ASN A 183 -16.29 -0.61 3.79
C ASN A 183 -15.28 -1.69 3.38
N ILE A 184 -15.35 -2.14 2.13
CA ILE A 184 -14.54 -3.28 1.68
C ILE A 184 -13.11 -2.84 1.33
N ALA A 185 -12.92 -1.56 0.98
CA ALA A 185 -11.60 -0.99 0.73
C ALA A 185 -10.71 -1.00 1.98
N HIS A 186 -11.30 -0.86 3.19
CA HIS A 186 -10.55 -0.92 4.45
C HIS A 186 -9.90 -2.29 4.71
N PHE A 187 -10.50 -3.40 4.23
CA PHE A 187 -9.89 -4.72 4.38
C PHE A 187 -8.63 -4.89 3.53
N ALA A 188 -8.50 -4.17 2.42
CA ALA A 188 -7.26 -4.15 1.65
C ALA A 188 -6.12 -3.53 2.48
N HIS A 189 -6.39 -2.42 3.17
CA HIS A 189 -5.42 -1.78 4.07
C HIS A 189 -5.03 -2.70 5.23
N LEU A 190 -6.00 -3.33 5.88
CA LEU A 190 -5.73 -4.31 6.95
C LEU A 190 -4.92 -5.52 6.45
N GLY A 191 -5.22 -6.06 5.26
CA GLY A 191 -4.46 -7.15 4.66
C GLY A 191 -3.00 -6.79 4.41
N GLY A 192 -2.76 -5.59 3.87
CA GLY A 192 -1.43 -5.02 3.69
C GLY A 192 -0.69 -4.77 5.00
N ALA A 193 -1.38 -4.19 6.00
CA ALA A 193 -0.86 -3.96 7.36
C ALA A 193 -0.37 -5.26 8.01
N ILE A 194 -1.22 -6.28 8.02
CA ILE A 194 -0.92 -7.58 8.63
C ILE A 194 0.25 -8.24 7.91
N THR A 195 0.24 -8.25 6.59
CA THR A 195 1.31 -8.86 5.79
C THR A 195 2.64 -8.14 6.03
N GLY A 196 2.64 -6.80 6.00
CA GLY A 196 3.82 -6.00 6.28
C GLY A 196 4.36 -6.24 7.70
N PHE A 197 3.49 -6.24 8.70
CA PHE A 197 3.85 -6.53 10.08
C PHE A 197 4.47 -7.92 10.24
N LEU A 198 3.84 -8.97 9.70
CA LEU A 198 4.34 -10.34 9.83
C LEU A 198 5.72 -10.50 9.17
N ILE A 199 5.91 -9.97 7.96
CA ILE A 199 7.19 -10.04 7.26
C ILE A 199 8.28 -9.33 8.07
N VAL A 200 8.05 -8.08 8.49
CA VAL A 200 9.07 -7.33 9.23
C VAL A 200 9.34 -7.93 10.62
N PHE A 201 8.32 -8.47 11.29
CA PHE A 201 8.45 -9.16 12.57
C PHE A 201 9.34 -10.40 12.45
N ILE A 202 9.11 -11.22 11.42
CA ILE A 202 9.92 -12.41 11.15
C ILE A 202 11.37 -12.02 10.82
N TRP A 203 11.57 -11.01 9.97
CA TRP A 203 12.91 -10.52 9.63
C TRP A 203 13.65 -9.97 10.84
N ASN A 204 12.96 -9.22 11.72
CA ASN A 204 13.53 -8.68 12.94
C ASN A 204 13.90 -9.78 13.95
N LYS A 205 13.13 -10.87 14.02
CA LYS A 205 13.44 -12.00 14.91
C LYS A 205 14.61 -12.84 14.38
N THR A 206 14.70 -13.03 13.07
CA THR A 206 15.67 -13.95 12.45
C THR A 206 16.99 -13.32 12.06
N ASN A 207 17.05 -12.01 11.81
CA ASN A 207 18.25 -11.38 11.26
C ASN A 207 18.48 -9.92 11.70
N ARG A 208 18.65 -9.70 13.01
CA ARG A 208 18.88 -8.36 13.60
C ARG A 208 20.12 -7.63 13.07
N ARG A 209 21.14 -8.37 12.60
CA ARG A 209 22.43 -7.79 12.15
C ARG A 209 22.38 -7.22 10.73
N THR A 210 21.35 -7.52 9.94
CA THR A 210 21.20 -7.01 8.55
C THR A 210 19.88 -6.28 8.34
N LEU A 211 19.11 -6.10 9.41
CA LEU A 211 17.88 -5.30 9.40
C LEU A 211 18.17 -3.81 9.65
N TYR A 212 19.33 -3.50 10.22
CA TYR A 212 19.89 -2.17 10.45
C TYR A 212 21.36 -2.18 10.04
#